data_AF-A0A812N1M8-F1
#
_entry.id   AF-A0A812N1M8-F1
#
_cell.length_a   1.000
_cell.length_b   1.000
_cell.length_c   1.000
_cell.angle_alpha   90.00
_cell.angle_beta   90.00
_cell.angle_gamma   90.00
#
_symmetry.space_group_name_H-M   'P 1'
#
loop_
_entity.id
_entity.type
_entity.pdbx_description
1 polymer ?
#
loop_
_entity_poly.entity_id
_entity_poly.type
_entity_poly.pdbx_seq_one_letter_code
_entity_poly.pdbx_strand_id
1 'polypeptide(L)'
;MLSRSSSLYTTEAAVALHESVPPDRWCVTRADLKQLRREVWQAIQKGEICPPDDGSDDFDSSDQLFGPSIYTVNKQHIMPVTDLVGKVSWALMIHPDGLECHLFISHAWQEGVFEFLSKVLHSWPRAARNAWCCMLANPQNLDIGSLLQAPSSSPFALALRASSCVLVIPNRHCSIYTRLWCVYEACAHEEGKTIFIARASNGPQLRRSLLLTAALGVLGMVFGACTNQWHLPVGNTVPLCLAFASVFASVSLNDYQLRMVLNRSGTVMCGCMVFHWHTIQNRHIVEGVASSVQRVAWLIGAVLFLCLEVDRVNGRARQQEEVQLLTSPLVEL
;
A
#
# COMPACT_ATOMS: atom_id res chain seq x y z
N MET A 1 -22.10 17.65 0.99
CA MET A 1 -21.25 18.47 1.86
C MET A 1 -21.75 18.28 3.27
N LEU A 2 -20.94 17.73 4.18
CA LEU A 2 -21.26 17.83 5.61
C LEU A 2 -21.36 19.33 5.91
N SER A 3 -22.46 19.76 6.53
CA SER A 3 -22.60 21.11 7.07
C SER A 3 -21.51 21.27 8.13
N ARG A 4 -20.32 21.74 7.71
CA ARG A 4 -19.27 22.13 8.63
C ARG A 4 -19.84 23.34 9.36
N SER A 5 -20.23 23.16 10.61
CA SER A 5 -20.41 24.26 11.56
C SER A 5 -19.04 24.83 11.88
N SER A 6 -18.29 25.28 10.86
CA SER A 6 -17.01 25.94 11.09
C SER A 6 -17.34 27.35 11.51
N SER A 7 -17.15 27.64 12.79
CA SER A 7 -16.95 29.02 13.24
C SER A 7 -15.88 29.63 12.33
N LEU A 8 -16.21 30.74 11.65
CA LEU A 8 -15.22 31.50 10.91
C LEU A 8 -14.24 32.09 11.93
N TYR A 9 -12.95 31.71 11.84
CA TYR A 9 -11.92 32.30 12.67
C TYR A 9 -11.40 33.59 12.02
N THR A 10 -10.97 34.54 12.84
CA THR A 10 -10.05 35.58 12.38
C THR A 10 -8.62 35.02 12.36
N THR A 11 -7.69 35.65 11.65
CA THR A 11 -6.26 35.25 11.69
C THR A 11 -5.73 35.23 13.13
N GLU A 12 -6.10 36.21 13.96
CA GLU A 12 -5.72 36.27 15.38
C GLU A 12 -6.30 35.10 16.17
N ALA A 13 -7.58 34.75 15.94
CA ALA A 13 -8.21 33.60 16.58
C ALA A 13 -7.55 32.28 16.14
N ALA A 14 -7.11 32.17 14.88
CA ALA A 14 -6.38 31.01 14.40
C ALA A 14 -5.01 30.86 15.06
N VAL A 15 -4.26 31.95 15.21
CA VAL A 15 -2.99 31.96 15.95
C VAL A 15 -3.22 31.54 17.40
N ALA A 16 -4.19 32.17 18.08
CA ALA A 16 -4.53 31.83 19.46
C ALA A 16 -4.98 30.35 19.62
N LEU A 17 -5.66 29.79 18.62
CA LEU A 17 -6.03 28.38 18.61
C LEU A 17 -4.79 27.47 18.53
N HIS A 18 -3.81 27.79 17.69
CA HIS A 18 -2.56 27.01 17.60
C HIS A 18 -1.68 27.18 18.85
N GLU A 19 -1.76 28.31 19.53
CA GLU A 19 -1.06 28.53 20.81
C GLU A 19 -1.71 27.76 21.96
N SER A 20 -3.05 27.66 21.96
CA SER A 20 -3.80 26.99 23.02
C SER A 20 -3.88 25.47 22.86
N VAL A 21 -3.84 24.96 21.64
CA VAL A 21 -3.85 23.52 21.37
C VAL A 21 -2.42 23.02 21.13
N PRO A 22 -1.89 22.10 21.95
CA PRO A 22 -0.55 21.56 21.76
C PRO A 22 -0.32 20.99 20.34
N PRO A 23 0.87 21.18 19.73
CA PRO A 23 1.13 20.74 18.35
C PRO A 23 1.01 19.23 18.09
N ASP A 24 1.28 18.43 19.11
CA ASP A 24 1.06 16.98 19.11
C ASP A 24 -0.43 16.60 19.13
N ARG A 25 -1.34 17.57 19.26
CA ARG A 25 -2.79 17.38 19.15
C ARG A 25 -3.37 17.84 17.81
N TRP A 26 -2.55 18.33 16.87
CA TRP A 26 -3.01 18.74 15.53
C TRP A 26 -3.18 17.53 14.60
N CYS A 27 -3.96 16.55 15.05
CA CYS A 27 -4.11 15.26 14.36
C CYS A 27 -5.41 15.17 13.57
N VAL A 28 -5.43 14.22 12.63
CA VAL A 28 -6.59 13.84 11.84
C VAL A 28 -6.95 12.38 12.07
N THR A 29 -8.20 12.02 11.81
CA THR A 29 -8.67 10.64 11.87
C THR A 29 -8.53 9.93 10.53
N ARG A 30 -8.66 8.60 10.54
CA ARG A 30 -8.76 7.80 9.32
C ARG A 30 -9.96 8.20 8.44
N ALA A 31 -11.05 8.70 9.04
CA ALA A 31 -12.23 9.15 8.31
C ALA A 31 -11.96 10.47 7.56
N ASP A 32 -11.21 11.38 8.18
CA ASP A 32 -10.82 12.66 7.58
C ASP A 32 -9.97 12.44 6.32
N LEU A 33 -9.02 11.51 6.35
CA LEU A 33 -8.21 11.18 5.16
C LEU A 33 -9.05 10.58 4.01
N LYS A 34 -10.08 9.78 4.33
CA LYS A 34 -11.03 9.30 3.32
C LYS A 34 -11.87 10.44 2.74
N GLN A 35 -12.20 11.44 3.56
CA GLN A 35 -12.91 12.63 3.12
C GLN A 35 -12.02 13.50 2.24
N LEU A 36 -10.79 13.77 2.64
CA LEU A 36 -9.80 14.49 1.85
C LEU A 36 -9.63 13.85 0.47
N ARG A 37 -9.53 12.51 0.38
CA ARG A 37 -9.48 11.80 -0.91
C ARG A 37 -10.63 12.18 -1.84
N ARG A 38 -11.86 12.22 -1.30
CA ARG A 38 -13.07 12.56 -2.07
C ARG A 38 -13.09 14.03 -2.47
N GLU A 39 -12.69 14.92 -1.56
CA GLU A 39 -12.65 16.36 -1.80
C GLU A 39 -11.64 16.71 -2.89
N VAL A 40 -10.42 16.17 -2.81
CA VAL A 40 -9.38 16.34 -3.85
C VAL A 40 -9.84 15.79 -5.19
N TRP A 41 -10.42 14.58 -5.24
CA TRP A 41 -10.95 14.03 -6.48
C TRP A 41 -12.03 14.92 -7.10
N GLN A 42 -12.97 15.41 -6.29
CA GLN A 42 -14.02 16.31 -6.77
C GLN A 42 -13.46 17.64 -7.27
N ALA A 43 -12.45 18.20 -6.59
CA ALA A 43 -11.79 19.43 -6.99
C ALA A 43 -11.07 19.27 -8.34
N ILE A 44 -10.40 18.13 -8.59
CA ILE A 44 -9.81 17.80 -9.90
C ILE A 44 -10.89 17.74 -10.98
N GLN A 45 -12.00 17.03 -10.73
CA GLN A 45 -13.09 16.89 -11.71
C GLN A 45 -13.76 18.22 -12.06
N LYS A 46 -13.69 19.21 -11.18
CA LYS A 46 -14.21 20.57 -11.41
C LYS A 46 -13.18 21.51 -12.04
N GLY A 47 -11.93 21.08 -12.20
CA GLY A 47 -10.83 21.96 -12.61
C GLY A 47 -10.39 22.97 -11.55
N GLU A 48 -10.74 22.74 -10.27
CA GLU A 48 -10.23 23.52 -9.14
C GLU A 48 -8.79 23.13 -8.79
N ILE A 49 -8.41 21.87 -9.06
CA ILE A 49 -7.02 21.39 -9.00
C ILE A 49 -6.59 20.99 -10.41
N CYS A 50 -5.55 21.66 -10.92
CA CYS A 50 -5.01 21.48 -12.27
C CYS A 50 -3.47 21.35 -12.22
N PRO A 51 -2.85 20.68 -13.20
CA PRO A 51 -1.40 20.69 -13.38
C PRO A 51 -0.88 22.14 -13.40
N PRO A 52 0.15 22.49 -12.60
CA PRO A 52 0.74 23.82 -12.62
C PRO A 52 1.36 24.14 -13.98
N ASP A 53 1.24 25.40 -14.43
CA ASP A 53 1.77 25.85 -15.72
C ASP A 53 3.31 25.74 -15.83
N ASP A 54 4.01 25.68 -14.69
CA ASP A 54 5.47 25.55 -14.62
C ASP A 54 5.96 24.10 -14.83
N GLY A 55 5.05 23.14 -14.99
CA GLY A 55 5.38 21.73 -15.20
C GLY A 55 5.98 21.04 -13.96
N SER A 56 5.91 21.67 -12.78
CA SER A 56 6.42 21.08 -11.54
C SER A 56 5.67 19.80 -11.12
N ASP A 57 4.45 19.61 -11.62
CA ASP A 57 3.59 18.47 -11.34
C ASP A 57 2.63 18.19 -12.50
N ASP A 58 3.12 17.44 -13.49
CA ASP A 58 2.36 17.03 -14.68
C ASP A 58 1.52 15.77 -14.41
N PHE A 59 0.51 15.90 -13.54
CA PHE A 59 -0.39 14.79 -13.21
C PHE A 59 -1.56 14.69 -14.20
N ASP A 60 -1.96 13.45 -14.54
CA ASP A 60 -3.17 13.21 -15.32
C ASP A 60 -4.41 13.36 -14.44
N SER A 61 -5.32 14.28 -14.81
CA SER A 61 -6.60 14.52 -14.11
C SER A 61 -7.50 13.28 -13.98
N SER A 62 -7.31 12.27 -14.83
CA SER A 62 -8.03 11.00 -14.79
C SER A 62 -7.35 9.94 -13.91
N ASP A 63 -6.11 10.19 -13.46
CA ASP A 63 -5.35 9.25 -12.65
C ASP A 63 -5.88 9.18 -11.21
N GLN A 64 -6.40 8.01 -10.86
CA GLN A 64 -6.89 7.70 -9.50
C GLN A 64 -5.86 6.94 -8.65
N LEU A 65 -4.72 6.58 -9.24
CA LEU A 65 -3.68 5.79 -8.59
C LEU A 65 -2.65 6.68 -7.89
N PHE A 66 -2.14 7.71 -8.56
CA PHE A 66 -1.14 8.62 -7.98
C PHE A 66 -1.73 10.00 -7.70
N GLY A 67 -2.36 10.61 -8.71
CA GLY A 67 -2.93 11.96 -8.60
C GLY A 67 -1.86 13.06 -8.46
N PRO A 68 -2.29 14.30 -8.18
CA PRO A 68 -1.38 15.43 -7.99
C PRO A 68 -0.43 15.22 -6.82
N SER A 69 0.74 15.86 -6.88
CA SER A 69 1.65 15.98 -5.75
C SER A 69 1.00 16.68 -4.55
N ILE A 70 1.53 16.42 -3.36
CA ILE A 70 1.07 17.11 -2.15
C ILE A 70 1.36 18.61 -2.21
N TYR A 71 2.41 19.07 -2.90
CA TYR A 71 2.60 20.51 -3.16
C TYR A 71 1.39 21.14 -3.87
N THR A 72 0.94 20.51 -4.95
CA THR A 72 -0.20 20.98 -5.73
C THR A 72 -1.48 20.95 -4.90
N VAL A 73 -1.75 19.84 -4.20
CA VAL A 73 -2.93 19.75 -3.32
C VAL A 73 -2.89 20.78 -2.20
N ASN A 74 -1.71 21.03 -1.62
CA ASN A 74 -1.57 22.01 -0.57
C ASN A 74 -1.92 23.42 -1.08
N LYS A 75 -1.29 23.82 -2.19
CA LYS A 75 -1.43 25.15 -2.78
C LYS A 75 -2.83 25.41 -3.35
N GLN A 76 -3.40 24.43 -4.04
CA GLN A 76 -4.65 24.62 -4.80
C GLN A 76 -5.91 24.17 -4.02
N HIS A 77 -5.75 23.44 -2.91
CA HIS A 77 -6.89 22.94 -2.13
C HIS A 77 -6.80 23.21 -0.63
N ILE A 78 -5.76 22.72 0.06
CA ILE A 78 -5.67 22.84 1.52
C ILE A 78 -5.59 24.31 1.94
N MET A 79 -4.69 25.08 1.33
CA MET A 79 -4.52 26.51 1.63
C MET A 79 -5.80 27.31 1.32
N PRO A 80 -6.43 27.24 0.13
CA PRO A 80 -7.67 27.96 -0.12
C PRO A 80 -8.79 27.61 0.85
N VAL A 81 -8.99 26.31 1.16
CA VAL A 81 -10.05 25.89 2.10
C VAL A 81 -9.80 26.40 3.51
N THR A 82 -8.55 26.37 3.97
CA THR A 82 -8.19 26.82 5.32
C THR A 82 -8.13 28.34 5.45
N ASP A 83 -7.81 29.07 4.38
CA ASP A 83 -7.83 30.54 4.35
C ASP A 83 -9.26 31.07 4.57
N LEU A 84 -10.25 30.44 3.92
CA LEU A 84 -11.68 30.79 4.05
C LEU A 84 -12.22 30.67 5.48
N VAL A 85 -11.57 29.89 6.34
CA VAL A 85 -11.97 29.69 7.74
C VAL A 85 -11.03 30.39 8.71
N GLY A 86 -10.18 31.32 8.25
CA GLY A 86 -9.32 32.12 9.13
C GLY A 86 -7.89 31.64 9.26
N LYS A 87 -7.39 30.82 8.33
CA LYS A 87 -6.00 30.32 8.26
C LYS A 87 -5.61 29.29 9.32
N VAL A 88 -6.59 28.66 9.98
CA VAL A 88 -6.33 27.52 10.87
C VAL A 88 -5.78 26.32 10.07
N SER A 89 -4.99 25.44 10.70
CA SER A 89 -4.62 24.18 10.06
C SER A 89 -5.85 23.34 9.73
N TRP A 90 -5.72 22.45 8.74
CA TRP A 90 -6.83 21.57 8.36
C TRP A 90 -7.27 20.68 9.52
N ALA A 91 -6.31 20.20 10.33
CA ALA A 91 -6.58 19.39 11.50
C ALA A 91 -7.44 20.15 12.52
N LEU A 92 -7.05 21.38 12.90
CA LEU A 92 -7.80 22.18 13.89
C LEU A 92 -9.08 22.81 13.32
N MET A 93 -9.17 22.99 12.00
CA MET A 93 -10.43 23.33 11.34
C MET A 93 -11.50 22.27 11.59
N ILE A 94 -11.13 20.98 11.58
CA ILE A 94 -12.06 19.86 11.78
C ILE A 94 -12.20 19.53 13.27
N HIS A 95 -11.10 19.58 14.02
CA HIS A 95 -11.02 19.19 15.43
C HIS A 95 -10.42 20.32 16.26
N PRO A 96 -11.20 21.36 16.61
CA PRO A 96 -10.68 22.54 17.29
C PRO A 96 -10.12 22.23 18.69
N ASP A 97 -10.61 21.18 19.36
CA ASP A 97 -10.09 20.74 20.67
C ASP A 97 -8.80 19.91 20.57
N GLY A 98 -8.37 19.58 19.35
CA GLY A 98 -7.25 18.70 19.05
C GLY A 98 -7.50 17.22 19.39
N LEU A 99 -6.71 16.35 18.79
CA LEU A 99 -6.79 14.89 18.91
C LEU A 99 -5.44 14.30 19.34
N GLU A 100 -5.43 13.34 20.27
CA GLU A 100 -4.20 12.67 20.70
C GLU A 100 -3.45 12.02 19.53
N CYS A 101 -2.13 12.27 19.42
CA CYS A 101 -1.27 11.67 18.40
C CYS A 101 -0.94 10.22 18.74
N HIS A 102 -1.45 9.28 17.93
CA HIS A 102 -1.09 7.87 18.03
C HIS A 102 -0.09 7.45 16.95
N LEU A 103 -0.22 8.07 15.77
CA LEU A 103 0.51 7.74 14.56
C LEU A 103 1.18 8.99 14.00
N PHE A 104 2.49 8.98 13.87
CA PHE A 104 3.21 10.01 13.13
C PHE A 104 3.41 9.56 11.68
N ILE A 105 2.96 10.34 10.70
CA ILE A 105 3.11 10.01 9.28
C ILE A 105 4.33 10.74 8.72
N SER A 106 5.35 9.98 8.32
CA SER A 106 6.53 10.50 7.60
C SER A 106 6.35 10.28 6.10
N HIS A 107 6.28 11.36 5.33
CA HIS A 107 5.86 11.32 3.93
C HIS A 107 6.44 12.48 3.13
N ALA A 108 6.60 12.36 1.80
CA ALA A 108 7.23 13.36 0.94
C ALA A 108 6.21 14.30 0.31
N TRP A 109 6.61 15.54 0.00
CA TRP A 109 5.68 16.49 -0.62
C TRP A 109 5.55 16.30 -2.14
N GLN A 110 6.57 15.73 -2.79
CA GLN A 110 6.54 15.35 -4.20
C GLN A 110 5.69 14.10 -4.48
N GLU A 111 5.20 13.41 -3.44
CA GLU A 111 4.42 12.18 -3.64
C GLU A 111 3.01 12.48 -4.16
N GLY A 112 2.47 11.59 -4.98
CA GLY A 112 1.08 11.68 -5.42
C GLY A 112 0.11 11.46 -4.25
N VAL A 113 -0.86 12.36 -4.09
CA VAL A 113 -1.79 12.37 -2.96
C VAL A 113 -2.64 11.10 -2.88
N PHE A 114 -3.03 10.50 -4.02
CA PHE A 114 -3.82 9.26 -4.01
C PHE A 114 -2.97 8.05 -3.67
N GLU A 115 -1.70 8.04 -4.10
CA GLU A 115 -0.72 7.04 -3.68
C GLU A 115 -0.53 7.11 -2.17
N PHE A 116 -0.25 8.31 -1.64
CA PHE A 116 -0.12 8.59 -0.21
C PHE A 116 -1.34 8.11 0.59
N LEU A 117 -2.54 8.60 0.24
CA LEU A 117 -3.76 8.26 0.96
C LEU A 117 -4.07 6.77 0.90
N SER A 118 -3.82 6.12 -0.25
CA SER A 118 -4.00 4.67 -0.40
C SER A 118 -3.09 3.89 0.55
N LYS A 119 -1.80 4.23 0.59
CA LYS A 119 -0.79 3.60 1.46
C LYS A 119 -1.09 3.82 2.93
N VAL A 120 -1.36 5.06 3.34
CA VAL A 120 -1.71 5.40 4.72
C VAL A 120 -2.96 4.65 5.17
N LEU A 121 -4.03 4.68 4.38
CA LEU A 121 -5.29 4.04 4.75
C LEU A 121 -5.19 2.51 4.80
N HIS A 122 -4.34 1.91 3.97
CA HIS A 122 -4.12 0.46 3.96
C HIS A 122 -3.25 0.01 5.14
N SER A 123 -2.16 0.73 5.41
CA SER A 123 -1.18 0.39 6.46
C SER A 123 -1.47 1.02 7.82
N TRP A 124 -2.63 1.65 7.99
CA TRP A 124 -3.06 2.25 9.24
C TRP A 124 -3.04 1.22 10.40
N PRO A 125 -2.18 1.40 11.44
CA PRO A 125 -2.10 0.46 12.55
C PRO A 125 -3.43 0.33 13.29
N ARG A 126 -3.86 -0.90 13.61
CA ARG A 126 -5.18 -1.15 14.22
C ARG A 126 -5.40 -0.42 15.55
N ALA A 127 -4.32 -0.22 16.33
CA ALA A 127 -4.37 0.47 17.61
C ALA A 127 -4.40 1.99 17.50
N ALA A 128 -3.98 2.56 16.37
CA ALA A 128 -3.92 4.01 16.18
C ALA A 128 -5.29 4.58 15.81
N ARG A 129 -5.73 5.64 16.49
CA ARG A 129 -7.01 6.32 16.21
C ARG A 129 -6.83 7.56 15.34
N ASN A 130 -5.80 8.34 15.65
CA ASN A 130 -5.52 9.62 15.00
C ASN A 130 -4.07 9.65 14.55
N ALA A 131 -3.81 10.43 13.51
CA ALA A 131 -2.50 10.59 12.94
C ALA A 131 -2.13 12.06 12.76
N TRP A 132 -0.86 12.35 13.00
CA TRP A 132 -0.25 13.63 12.67
C TRP A 132 0.36 13.54 11.27
N CYS A 133 0.00 14.47 10.39
CA CYS A 133 0.50 14.56 9.01
C CYS A 133 0.74 16.02 8.66
N CYS A 134 1.96 16.37 8.27
CA CYS A 134 2.39 17.76 8.27
C CYS A 134 1.61 18.68 7.32
N MET A 135 1.16 18.18 6.16
CA MET A 135 0.35 18.96 5.22
C MET A 135 -1.02 19.36 5.81
N LEU A 136 -1.53 18.60 6.79
CA LEU A 136 -2.84 18.84 7.43
C LEU A 136 -2.73 19.46 8.82
N ALA A 137 -1.66 19.12 9.55
CA ALA A 137 -1.46 19.52 10.93
C ALA A 137 -0.94 20.96 11.06
N ASN A 138 -0.01 21.36 10.18
CA ASN A 138 0.57 22.70 10.26
C ASN A 138 -0.37 23.74 9.62
N PRO A 139 -0.40 24.98 10.14
CA PRO A 139 -1.19 26.06 9.57
C PRO A 139 -0.54 26.59 8.28
N GLN A 140 -0.95 26.03 7.14
CA GLN A 140 -0.32 26.25 5.83
C GLN A 140 -0.37 27.71 5.33
N ASN A 141 -1.30 28.50 5.86
CA ASN A 141 -1.46 29.93 5.53
C ASN A 141 -0.81 30.88 6.55
N LEU A 142 -0.20 30.35 7.61
CA LEU A 142 0.57 31.14 8.59
C LEU A 142 2.07 30.99 8.33
N ASP A 143 2.89 31.72 9.10
CA ASP A 143 4.35 31.62 9.00
C ASP A 143 4.85 30.31 9.63
N ILE A 144 4.83 29.23 8.86
CA ILE A 144 5.37 27.92 9.26
C ILE A 144 6.89 28.01 9.49
N GLY A 145 7.58 28.95 8.84
CA GLY A 145 9.03 29.14 9.00
C GLY A 145 9.41 29.45 10.45
N SER A 146 8.60 30.24 11.14
CA SER A 146 8.75 30.51 12.57
C SER A 146 8.63 29.25 13.45
N LEU A 147 7.70 28.35 13.11
CA LEU A 147 7.45 27.10 13.83
C LEU A 147 8.58 26.07 13.67
N LEU A 148 9.44 26.26 12.66
CA LEU A 148 10.52 25.33 12.31
C LEU A 148 11.91 25.81 12.73
N GLN A 149 12.02 27.00 13.34
CA GLN A 149 13.33 27.58 13.74
C GLN A 149 14.08 26.72 14.77
N ALA A 150 13.35 26.05 15.67
CA ALA A 150 13.92 25.19 16.70
C ALA A 150 13.50 23.74 16.45
N PRO A 151 14.34 22.92 15.79
CA PRO A 151 13.99 21.56 15.40
C PRO A 151 13.44 20.73 16.57
N SER A 152 14.07 20.78 17.74
CA SER A 152 13.72 19.96 18.90
C SER A 152 12.39 20.34 19.59
N SER A 153 11.87 21.54 19.35
CA SER A 153 10.59 22.04 19.86
C SER A 153 9.58 22.32 18.75
N SER A 154 9.91 21.98 17.50
CA SER A 154 9.00 22.14 16.37
C SER A 154 7.75 21.25 16.55
N PRO A 155 6.62 21.61 15.91
CA PRO A 155 5.42 20.76 15.88
C PRO A 155 5.71 19.30 15.51
N PHE A 156 6.65 19.09 14.59
CA PHE A 156 7.10 17.77 14.16
C PHE A 156 7.71 16.96 15.30
N ALA A 157 8.67 17.55 16.02
CA ALA A 157 9.36 16.87 17.12
C ALA A 157 8.40 16.52 18.27
N LEU A 158 7.48 17.44 18.59
CA LEU A 158 6.47 17.22 19.63
C LEU A 158 5.50 16.12 19.24
N ALA A 159 4.96 16.15 18.03
CA ALA A 159 4.07 15.12 17.53
C ALA A 159 4.74 13.75 17.41
N LEU A 160 6.01 13.72 16.99
CA LEU A 160 6.79 12.49 16.94
C LEU A 160 6.95 11.88 18.32
N ARG A 161 7.43 12.66 19.31
CA ARG A 161 7.60 12.23 20.70
C ARG A 161 6.30 11.69 21.30
N ALA A 162 5.18 12.36 21.05
CA ALA A 162 3.87 11.95 21.54
C ALA A 162 3.34 10.66 20.87
N SER A 163 3.69 10.41 19.61
CA SER A 163 3.21 9.24 18.87
C SER A 163 3.71 7.90 19.43
N SER A 164 2.89 6.86 19.35
CA SER A 164 3.31 5.49 19.73
C SER A 164 4.04 4.78 18.58
N CYS A 165 3.81 5.21 17.34
CA CYS A 165 4.40 4.61 16.17
C CYS A 165 4.56 5.60 15.02
N VAL A 166 5.48 5.28 14.11
CA VAL A 166 5.76 6.03 12.90
C VAL A 166 5.35 5.21 11.69
N LEU A 167 4.65 5.83 10.75
CA LEU A 167 4.35 5.24 9.45
C LEU A 167 5.09 6.02 8.35
N VAL A 168 6.10 5.38 7.79
CA VAL A 168 6.96 5.90 6.72
C VAL A 168 6.31 5.57 5.38
N ILE A 169 6.08 6.58 4.54
CA ILE A 169 5.41 6.45 3.26
C ILE A 169 6.47 6.48 2.13
N PRO A 170 6.89 5.33 1.60
CA PRO A 170 7.71 5.32 0.39
C PRO A 170 6.87 5.86 -0.78
N ASN A 171 7.52 6.49 -1.75
CA ASN A 171 6.87 6.98 -2.96
C ASN A 171 7.78 6.75 -4.19
N ARG A 172 7.25 6.96 -5.39
CA ARG A 172 8.01 6.74 -6.64
C ARG A 172 8.90 7.90 -7.08
N HIS A 173 8.70 9.10 -6.53
CA HIS A 173 9.31 10.34 -7.01
C HIS A 173 10.65 10.63 -6.32
N CYS A 174 10.76 10.34 -5.02
CA CYS A 174 11.99 10.54 -4.28
C CYS A 174 12.13 9.55 -3.14
N SER A 175 13.38 9.17 -2.86
CA SER A 175 13.73 8.48 -1.63
C SER A 175 13.34 9.35 -0.46
N ILE A 176 12.76 8.74 0.57
CA ILE A 176 12.42 9.45 1.78
C ILE A 176 13.68 10.08 2.38
N TYR A 177 14.80 9.36 2.38
CA TYR A 177 16.08 9.69 3.02
C TYR A 177 16.81 10.92 2.49
N THR A 178 16.43 11.45 1.32
CA THR A 178 17.03 12.69 0.79
C THR A 178 16.50 13.94 1.48
N ARG A 179 15.57 13.78 2.42
CA ARG A 179 14.85 14.89 3.04
C ARG A 179 15.38 15.19 4.43
N LEU A 180 15.47 16.48 4.76
CA LEU A 180 15.97 16.99 6.05
C LEU A 180 15.30 16.30 7.27
N TRP A 181 14.03 15.94 7.14
CA TRP A 181 13.24 15.34 8.21
C TRP A 181 13.53 13.86 8.47
N CYS A 182 14.36 13.20 7.67
CA CYS A 182 14.77 11.80 7.90
C CYS A 182 15.65 11.62 9.12
N VAL A 183 16.29 12.71 9.57
CA VAL A 183 16.99 12.74 10.87
C VAL A 183 16.02 12.41 12.01
N TYR A 184 14.75 12.80 11.89
CA TYR A 184 13.74 12.48 12.90
C TYR A 184 13.28 11.03 12.86
N GLU A 185 13.34 10.37 11.70
CA GLU A 185 13.09 8.93 11.63
C GLU A 185 14.16 8.15 12.41
N ALA A 186 15.42 8.60 12.35
CA ALA A 186 16.49 8.08 13.19
C ALA A 186 16.22 8.37 14.68
N CYS A 187 15.77 9.57 15.04
CA CYS A 187 15.36 9.88 16.42
C CYS A 187 14.20 8.99 16.90
N ALA A 188 13.24 8.67 16.02
CA ALA A 188 12.13 7.77 16.36
C ALA A 188 12.62 6.36 16.73
N HIS A 189 13.66 5.89 16.04
CA HIS A 189 14.32 4.63 16.35
C HIS A 189 15.00 4.67 17.72
N GLU A 190 15.72 5.76 18.02
CA GLU A 190 16.36 5.97 19.33
C GLU A 190 15.34 6.05 20.48
N GLU A 191 14.16 6.62 20.24
CA GLU A 191 13.04 6.68 21.20
C GLU A 191 12.26 5.34 21.32
N GLY A 192 12.70 4.27 20.65
CA GLY A 192 12.09 2.94 20.73
C GLY A 192 10.70 2.86 20.09
N LYS A 193 10.37 3.77 19.18
CA LYS A 193 9.06 3.77 18.49
C LYS A 193 8.99 2.65 17.46
N THR A 194 7.81 2.06 17.31
CA THR A 194 7.59 1.09 16.23
C THR A 194 7.49 1.82 14.90
N ILE A 195 8.38 1.50 13.96
CA ILE A 195 8.39 2.05 12.62
C ILE A 195 7.73 1.06 11.66
N PHE A 196 6.68 1.51 10.97
CA PHE A 196 5.99 0.78 9.91
C PHE A 196 6.35 1.40 8.56
N ILE A 197 6.62 0.57 7.56
CA ILE A 197 6.69 1.00 6.17
C ILE A 197 5.32 0.81 5.54
N ALA A 198 4.74 1.88 5.00
CA ALA A 198 3.43 1.82 4.38
C ALA A 198 3.47 1.09 3.03
N ARG A 199 2.39 0.38 2.75
CA ARG A 199 2.23 -0.48 1.58
C ARG A 199 0.99 -0.12 0.82
N ALA A 200 1.05 -0.19 -0.50
CA ALA A 200 -0.15 -0.13 -1.31
C ALA A 200 -0.93 -1.43 -1.18
N SER A 201 -2.26 -1.37 -1.27
CA SER A 201 -3.08 -2.57 -1.31
C SER A 201 -2.77 -3.37 -2.58
N ASN A 202 -2.23 -4.58 -2.42
CA ASN A 202 -2.02 -5.52 -3.52
C ASN A 202 -3.23 -6.47 -3.72
N GLY A 203 -4.33 -6.25 -3.00
CA GLY A 203 -5.53 -7.11 -3.02
C GLY A 203 -6.09 -7.38 -4.43
N PRO A 204 -6.26 -6.38 -5.30
CA PRO A 204 -6.73 -6.61 -6.67
C PRO A 204 -5.78 -7.49 -7.50
N GLN A 205 -4.47 -7.29 -7.35
CA GLN A 205 -3.43 -8.06 -8.05
C GLN A 205 -3.42 -9.50 -7.55
N LEU A 206 -3.47 -9.68 -6.22
CA LEU A 206 -3.54 -10.99 -5.57
C LEU A 206 -4.77 -11.77 -6.01
N ARG A 207 -5.95 -11.14 -5.97
CA ARG A 207 -7.21 -11.75 -6.43
C ARG A 207 -7.14 -12.16 -7.90
N ARG A 208 -6.62 -11.28 -8.77
CA ARG A 208 -6.44 -11.59 -10.20
C ARG A 208 -5.51 -12.79 -10.41
N SER A 209 -4.38 -12.82 -9.70
CA SER A 209 -3.43 -13.94 -9.77
C SER A 209 -4.07 -15.25 -9.30
N LEU A 210 -4.74 -15.24 -8.16
CA LEU A 210 -5.39 -16.43 -7.61
C LEU A 210 -6.50 -16.95 -8.52
N LEU A 211 -7.36 -16.06 -9.05
CA LEU A 211 -8.43 -16.45 -9.98
C LEU A 211 -7.86 -17.08 -11.25
N LEU A 212 -6.80 -16.48 -11.82
CA LEU A 212 -6.18 -17.01 -13.03
C LEU A 212 -5.49 -18.35 -12.78
N THR A 213 -4.74 -18.49 -11.69
CA THR A 213 -4.08 -19.75 -11.32
C THR A 213 -5.11 -20.85 -11.02
N ALA A 214 -6.19 -20.53 -10.30
CA ALA A 214 -7.27 -21.46 -10.03
C ALA A 214 -8.01 -21.89 -11.31
N ALA A 215 -8.31 -20.96 -12.22
CA ALA A 215 -8.93 -21.27 -13.51
C ALA A 215 -8.06 -22.21 -14.35
N LEU A 216 -6.73 -22.03 -14.33
CA LEU A 216 -5.79 -22.94 -14.97
C LEU A 216 -5.76 -24.32 -14.31
N GLY A 217 -5.88 -24.40 -12.99
CA GLY A 217 -6.08 -25.68 -12.29
C GLY A 217 -7.35 -26.41 -12.74
N VAL A 218 -8.46 -25.68 -12.90
CA VAL A 218 -9.72 -26.23 -13.44
C VAL A 218 -9.55 -26.70 -14.88
N LEU A 219 -8.86 -25.92 -15.72
CA LEU A 219 -8.55 -26.33 -17.09
C LEU A 219 -7.71 -27.62 -17.11
N GLY A 220 -6.74 -27.75 -16.19
CA GLY A 220 -5.98 -28.98 -15.98
C GLY A 220 -6.87 -30.17 -15.62
N MET A 221 -7.83 -29.98 -14.72
CA MET A 221 -8.83 -31.00 -14.38
C MET A 221 -9.68 -31.44 -15.58
N VAL A 222 -10.19 -30.48 -16.37
CA VAL A 222 -10.96 -30.76 -17.58
C VAL A 222 -10.11 -31.54 -18.59
N PHE A 223 -8.87 -31.10 -18.82
CA PHE A 223 -7.94 -31.80 -19.70
C PHE A 223 -7.67 -33.23 -19.23
N GLY A 224 -7.41 -33.42 -17.92
CA GLY A 224 -7.23 -34.74 -17.31
C GLY A 224 -8.45 -35.64 -17.47
N ALA A 225 -9.66 -35.11 -17.30
CA ALA A 225 -10.90 -35.85 -17.50
C ALA A 225 -11.09 -36.29 -18.96
N CYS A 226 -10.89 -35.38 -19.92
CA CYS A 226 -11.02 -35.68 -21.36
C CYS A 226 -10.00 -36.74 -21.82
N THR A 227 -8.74 -36.57 -21.43
CA THR A 227 -7.67 -37.51 -21.79
C THR A 227 -7.87 -38.89 -21.15
N ASN A 228 -8.37 -38.95 -19.91
CA ASN A 228 -8.78 -40.21 -19.27
C ASN A 228 -9.96 -40.87 -19.99
N GLN A 229 -10.98 -40.09 -20.38
CA GLN A 229 -12.14 -40.59 -21.13
C GLN A 229 -11.77 -41.16 -22.50
N TRP A 230 -10.76 -40.59 -23.16
CA TRP A 230 -10.32 -41.01 -24.49
C TRP A 230 -9.20 -42.06 -24.45
N HIS A 231 -8.85 -42.56 -23.27
CA HIS A 231 -7.76 -43.54 -23.06
C HIS A 231 -6.43 -43.11 -23.70
N LEU A 232 -6.15 -41.81 -23.74
CA LEU A 232 -4.89 -41.32 -24.29
C LEU A 232 -3.74 -41.71 -23.34
N PRO A 233 -2.66 -42.33 -23.84
CA PRO A 233 -1.54 -42.76 -23.01
C PRO A 233 -0.70 -41.55 -22.58
N VAL A 234 -1.14 -40.86 -21.52
CA VAL A 234 -0.32 -39.84 -20.87
C VAL A 234 0.63 -40.56 -19.91
N GLY A 235 1.93 -40.48 -20.17
CA GLY A 235 2.95 -41.06 -19.29
C GLY A 235 2.91 -40.36 -17.93
N ASN A 236 2.37 -41.01 -16.90
CA ASN A 236 2.11 -40.42 -15.60
C ASN A 236 3.36 -39.88 -14.86
N THR A 237 4.54 -40.40 -15.19
CA THR A 237 5.82 -39.96 -14.61
C THR A 237 6.16 -38.53 -14.99
N VAL A 238 5.82 -38.09 -16.21
CA VAL A 238 6.22 -36.77 -16.71
C VAL A 238 5.48 -35.64 -15.97
N PRO A 239 4.14 -35.63 -15.86
CA PRO A 239 3.42 -34.60 -15.09
C PRO A 239 3.81 -34.59 -13.61
N LEU A 240 4.07 -35.77 -13.02
CA LEU A 240 4.53 -35.91 -11.64
C LEU A 240 5.89 -35.22 -11.44
N CYS A 241 6.89 -35.57 -12.25
CA CYS A 241 8.22 -34.98 -12.19
C CYS A 241 8.17 -33.46 -12.46
N LEU A 242 7.35 -33.03 -13.43
CA LEU A 242 7.18 -31.60 -13.74
C LEU A 242 6.53 -30.85 -12.58
N ALA A 243 5.51 -31.42 -11.93
CA ALA A 243 4.87 -30.80 -10.77
C ALA A 243 5.88 -30.61 -9.63
N PHE A 244 6.62 -31.67 -9.25
CA PHE A 244 7.63 -31.58 -8.20
C PHE A 244 8.77 -30.62 -8.56
N ALA A 245 9.33 -30.73 -9.77
CA ALA A 245 10.37 -29.83 -10.23
C ALA A 245 9.90 -28.36 -10.23
N SER A 246 8.63 -28.11 -10.57
CA SER A 246 8.05 -26.76 -10.55
C SER A 246 7.95 -26.19 -9.15
N VAL A 247 7.62 -26.99 -8.12
CA VAL A 247 7.64 -26.53 -6.72
C VAL A 247 9.06 -26.11 -6.31
N PHE A 248 10.05 -26.99 -6.48
CA PHE A 248 11.43 -26.71 -6.04
C PHE A 248 12.06 -25.55 -6.82
N ALA A 249 11.82 -25.48 -8.12
CA ALA A 249 12.27 -24.36 -8.95
C ALA A 249 11.59 -23.05 -8.52
N SER A 250 10.27 -23.04 -8.30
CA SER A 250 9.54 -21.81 -7.93
C SER A 250 9.98 -21.24 -6.58
N VAL A 251 10.36 -22.10 -5.63
CA VAL A 251 10.89 -21.66 -4.32
C VAL A 251 12.32 -21.11 -4.44
N SER A 252 13.15 -21.68 -5.33
CA SER A 252 14.57 -21.32 -5.45
C SER A 252 14.84 -20.11 -6.34
N LEU A 253 13.89 -19.71 -7.18
CA LEU A 253 14.07 -18.65 -8.17
C LEU A 253 13.71 -17.27 -7.60
N ASN A 254 14.52 -16.26 -7.91
CA ASN A 254 14.22 -14.86 -7.61
C ASN A 254 13.40 -14.16 -8.73
N ASP A 255 13.36 -14.76 -9.93
CA ASP A 255 12.64 -14.19 -11.07
C ASP A 255 11.12 -14.41 -10.95
N TYR A 256 10.37 -13.31 -10.78
CA TYR A 256 8.92 -13.36 -10.61
C TYR A 256 8.14 -13.83 -11.84
N GLN A 257 8.65 -13.66 -13.06
CA GLN A 257 7.99 -14.15 -14.27
C GLN A 257 8.14 -15.67 -14.36
N LEU A 258 9.34 -16.18 -14.10
CA LEU A 258 9.59 -17.62 -14.12
C LEU A 258 8.81 -18.33 -13.02
N ARG A 259 8.79 -17.78 -11.79
CA ARG A 259 7.94 -18.29 -10.70
C ARG A 259 6.46 -18.33 -11.07
N MET A 260 5.95 -17.30 -11.74
CA MET A 260 4.55 -17.25 -12.19
C MET A 260 4.24 -18.37 -13.19
N VAL A 261 5.13 -18.62 -14.15
CA VAL A 261 4.98 -19.71 -15.12
C VAL A 261 4.99 -21.07 -14.41
N LEU A 262 5.95 -21.30 -13.50
CA LEU A 262 6.09 -22.54 -12.74
C LEU A 262 4.89 -22.80 -11.81
N ASN A 263 4.37 -21.77 -11.14
CA ASN A 263 3.19 -21.90 -10.28
C ASN A 263 1.96 -22.30 -11.09
N ARG A 264 1.77 -21.69 -12.26
CA ARG A 264 0.65 -21.97 -13.16
C ARG A 264 0.77 -23.35 -13.79
N SER A 265 1.93 -23.72 -14.33
CA SER A 265 2.15 -25.05 -14.89
C SER A 265 1.96 -26.14 -13.84
N GLY A 266 2.51 -25.94 -12.65
CA GLY A 266 2.34 -26.82 -11.50
C GLY A 266 0.86 -27.03 -11.13
N THR A 267 0.09 -25.94 -11.07
CA THR A 267 -1.36 -26.01 -10.79
C THR A 267 -2.12 -26.79 -11.88
N VAL A 268 -1.81 -26.56 -13.16
CA VAL A 268 -2.40 -27.32 -14.29
C VAL A 268 -2.06 -28.80 -14.17
N MET A 269 -0.80 -29.15 -13.87
CA MET A 269 -0.37 -30.54 -13.70
C MET A 269 -1.09 -31.20 -12.54
N CYS A 270 -1.18 -30.55 -11.37
CA CYS A 270 -1.96 -31.06 -10.24
C CYS A 270 -3.42 -31.32 -10.62
N GLY A 271 -4.06 -30.38 -11.33
CA GLY A 271 -5.43 -30.55 -11.84
C GLY A 271 -5.57 -31.76 -12.77
N CYS A 272 -4.65 -31.93 -13.72
CA CYS A 272 -4.63 -33.06 -14.64
C CYS A 272 -4.51 -34.42 -13.91
N MET A 273 -3.65 -34.48 -12.90
CA MET A 273 -3.37 -35.72 -12.16
C MET A 273 -4.52 -36.19 -11.26
N VAL A 274 -5.49 -35.32 -10.93
CA VAL A 274 -6.72 -35.71 -10.20
C VAL A 274 -7.47 -36.84 -10.91
N PHE A 275 -7.44 -36.88 -12.25
CA PHE A 275 -8.16 -37.88 -13.06
C PHE A 275 -7.28 -39.02 -13.59
N HIS A 276 -5.97 -38.80 -13.79
CA HIS A 276 -5.07 -39.81 -14.40
C HIS A 276 -4.47 -40.84 -13.44
N TRP A 277 -4.42 -40.54 -12.14
CA TRP A 277 -3.61 -41.34 -11.21
C TRP A 277 -4.08 -42.80 -11.06
N HIS A 278 -5.36 -43.11 -11.27
CA HIS A 278 -5.89 -44.48 -11.22
C HIS A 278 -5.14 -45.43 -12.18
N THR A 279 -4.63 -44.92 -13.30
CA THR A 279 -3.86 -45.69 -14.29
C THR A 279 -2.50 -46.16 -13.74
N ILE A 280 -1.92 -45.47 -12.74
CA ILE A 280 -0.62 -45.84 -12.13
C ILE A 280 -0.77 -47.02 -11.19
N GLN A 281 -1.85 -47.05 -10.40
CA GLN A 281 -2.07 -48.08 -9.38
C GLN A 281 -2.14 -49.49 -10.00
N ASN A 282 -2.66 -49.60 -11.22
CA ASN A 282 -2.72 -50.86 -11.96
C ASN A 282 -1.37 -51.37 -12.49
N ARG A 283 -0.31 -50.56 -12.49
CA ARG A 283 0.98 -50.96 -13.07
C ARG A 283 2.03 -51.34 -12.05
N HIS A 284 2.26 -50.61 -10.96
CA HIS A 284 3.33 -50.96 -10.01
C HIS A 284 3.19 -50.30 -8.62
N ILE A 285 3.37 -51.10 -7.55
CA ILE A 285 4.05 -50.80 -6.26
C ILE A 285 3.24 -50.31 -5.03
N VAL A 286 2.02 -49.76 -5.14
CA VAL A 286 1.30 -49.30 -3.91
C VAL A 286 -0.10 -49.91 -3.79
N GLU A 287 -0.14 -51.17 -3.36
CA GLU A 287 -1.37 -51.78 -2.86
C GLU A 287 -1.78 -51.09 -1.54
N GLY A 288 -3.01 -50.56 -1.48
CA GLY A 288 -3.63 -50.15 -0.22
C GLY A 288 -3.90 -48.65 0.00
N VAL A 289 -3.43 -47.73 -0.85
CA VAL A 289 -3.83 -46.32 -0.72
C VAL A 289 -5.16 -46.10 -1.44
N ALA A 290 -6.17 -45.64 -0.70
CA ALA A 290 -7.48 -45.31 -1.26
C ALA A 290 -7.37 -44.17 -2.30
N SER A 291 -8.08 -44.31 -3.42
CA SER A 291 -8.10 -43.32 -4.51
C SER A 291 -8.51 -41.91 -4.05
N SER A 292 -9.32 -41.81 -3.00
CA SER A 292 -9.69 -40.56 -2.35
C SER A 292 -8.48 -39.82 -1.75
N VAL A 293 -7.60 -40.53 -1.05
CA VAL A 293 -6.39 -39.96 -0.42
C VAL A 293 -5.46 -39.34 -1.48
N GLN A 294 -5.32 -40.00 -2.62
CA GLN A 294 -4.48 -39.52 -3.72
C GLN A 294 -5.06 -38.28 -4.39
N ARG A 295 -6.38 -38.23 -4.63
CA ARG A 295 -7.03 -37.00 -5.14
C ARG A 295 -6.87 -35.85 -4.17
N VAL A 296 -7.00 -36.11 -2.88
CA VAL A 296 -6.74 -35.12 -1.82
C VAL A 296 -5.30 -34.62 -1.89
N ALA A 297 -4.31 -35.49 -2.08
CA ALA A 297 -2.90 -35.08 -2.23
C ALA A 297 -2.69 -34.13 -3.43
N TRP A 298 -3.35 -34.38 -4.56
CA TRP A 298 -3.27 -33.50 -5.73
C TRP A 298 -3.97 -32.15 -5.52
N LEU A 299 -5.09 -32.14 -4.79
CA LEU A 299 -5.75 -30.91 -4.39
C LEU A 299 -4.86 -30.09 -3.43
N ILE A 300 -4.19 -30.75 -2.48
CA ILE A 300 -3.20 -30.11 -1.60
C ILE A 300 -2.06 -29.52 -2.44
N GLY A 301 -1.56 -30.24 -3.45
CA GLY A 301 -0.56 -29.73 -4.39
C GLY A 301 -1.03 -28.47 -5.13
N ALA A 302 -2.26 -28.44 -5.61
CA ALA A 302 -2.83 -27.25 -6.24
C ALA A 302 -2.94 -26.07 -5.25
N VAL A 303 -3.35 -26.32 -4.01
CA VAL A 303 -3.38 -25.31 -2.94
C VAL A 303 -1.99 -24.77 -2.65
N LEU A 304 -0.96 -25.62 -2.61
CA LEU A 304 0.43 -25.21 -2.43
C LEU A 304 0.87 -24.21 -3.52
N PHE A 305 0.55 -24.47 -4.79
CA PHE A 305 0.85 -23.53 -5.87
C PHE A 305 0.08 -22.21 -5.78
N LEU A 306 -1.15 -22.22 -5.25
CA LEU A 306 -1.87 -20.98 -4.92
C LEU A 306 -1.15 -20.20 -3.82
N CYS A 307 -0.65 -20.88 -2.77
CA CYS A 307 0.15 -20.25 -1.73
C CYS A 307 1.47 -19.67 -2.27
N LEU A 308 2.17 -20.40 -3.16
CA LEU A 308 3.38 -19.91 -3.83
C LEU A 308 3.08 -18.69 -4.72
N GLU A 309 1.88 -18.62 -5.30
CA GLU A 309 1.45 -17.47 -6.08
C GLU A 309 1.16 -16.25 -5.19
N VAL A 310 0.59 -16.45 -3.99
CA VAL A 310 0.46 -15.40 -2.98
C VAL A 310 1.83 -14.87 -2.57
N ASP A 311 2.76 -15.76 -2.24
CA ASP A 311 4.13 -15.36 -1.86
C ASP A 311 4.82 -14.58 -2.98
N ARG A 312 4.70 -15.02 -4.24
CA ARG A 312 5.25 -14.34 -5.41
C ARG A 312 4.70 -12.91 -5.55
N VAL A 313 3.38 -12.73 -5.44
CA VAL A 313 2.75 -11.40 -5.55
C VAL A 313 3.19 -10.49 -4.39
N ASN A 314 3.25 -11.02 -3.17
CA ASN A 314 3.72 -10.28 -2.00
C ASN A 314 5.21 -9.94 -2.08
N GLY A 315 6.05 -10.84 -2.61
CA GLY A 315 7.47 -10.60 -2.85
C GLY A 315 7.69 -9.46 -3.82
N ARG A 316 6.96 -9.45 -4.95
CA ARG A 316 7.04 -8.36 -5.93
C ARG A 316 6.65 -7.01 -5.32
N ALA A 317 5.60 -6.98 -4.50
CA ALA A 317 5.19 -5.75 -3.81
C ALA A 317 6.29 -5.25 -2.85
N ARG A 318 6.90 -6.14 -2.06
CA ARG A 318 8.05 -5.80 -1.19
C ARG A 318 9.23 -5.26 -1.97
N GLN A 319 9.60 -5.88 -3.09
CA GLN A 319 10.70 -5.39 -3.91
C GLN A 319 10.42 -3.98 -4.47
N GLN A 320 9.17 -3.71 -4.88
CA GLN A 320 8.79 -2.37 -5.32
C GLN A 320 8.90 -1.34 -4.19
N GLU A 321 8.53 -1.71 -2.96
CA GLU A 321 8.71 -0.87 -1.78
C GLU A 321 10.18 -0.60 -1.49
N GLU A 322 11.04 -1.62 -1.55
CA GLU A 322 12.48 -1.49 -1.38
C GLU A 322 13.09 -0.56 -2.43
N VAL A 323 12.69 -0.72 -3.70
CA VAL A 323 13.12 0.19 -4.77
C VAL A 323 12.64 1.60 -4.47
N GLN A 324 11.40 1.82 -4.05
CA GLN A 324 10.89 3.15 -3.69
C GLN A 324 11.65 3.79 -2.51
N LEU A 325 12.10 2.99 -1.54
CA LEU A 325 12.92 3.49 -0.44
C LEU A 325 14.33 3.90 -0.91
N LEU A 326 14.92 3.12 -1.83
CA LEU A 326 16.30 3.30 -2.29
C LEU A 326 16.46 4.24 -3.50
N THR A 327 15.39 4.46 -4.27
CA THR A 327 15.42 5.32 -5.45
C THR A 327 15.49 6.77 -4.98
N SER A 328 16.69 7.22 -4.63
CA SER A 328 17.02 8.62 -4.84
C SER A 328 17.03 8.79 -6.35
N PRO A 329 16.37 9.81 -6.94
CA PRO A 329 16.84 10.27 -8.22
C PRO A 329 18.34 10.49 -8.03
N LEU A 330 19.16 9.80 -8.83
CA LEU A 330 20.53 10.23 -9.06
C LEU A 330 20.36 11.60 -9.70
N VAL A 331 20.23 12.63 -8.86
CA VAL A 331 20.51 13.98 -9.29
C VAL A 331 22.00 13.91 -9.57
N GLU A 332 22.35 13.77 -10.84
CA GLU A 332 23.63 14.21 -11.36
C GLU A 332 23.74 15.69 -10.94
N LEU A 333 24.32 15.91 -9.76
CA LEU A 333 24.63 17.24 -9.23
C LEU A 333 25.85 17.80 -9.95
#